data_AF-A0A4U7AY43-F1
#
_entry.id   AF-A0A4U7AY43-F1
#
_cell.length_a   1.000
_cell.length_b   1.000
_cell.length_c   1.000
_cell.angle_alpha   90.00
_cell.angle_beta   90.00
_cell.angle_gamma   90.00
#
_symmetry.space_group_name_H-M   'P 1'
#
loop_
_entity.id
_entity.type
_entity.pdbx_description
1 polymer ?
#
loop_
_entity_poly.entity_id
_entity_poly.type
_entity_poly.pdbx_seq_one_letter_code
_entity_poly.pdbx_strand_id
1 'polypeptide(L)'
;MSAIRTSLRTSTRILRLNTPKAIPTTTRTTTRTFHATSTFKMPEPLKSTDINSSTDPSVARQYDRETPTDKQISDFFGLADSLKTCLMTTHRPGVGPVSRSMAVAKRNGPDFLFLANAHSNKFSDLDKDKTIQLTFQDSSSQNWASITGKATVTDNSDPRIKELNNPFAAAWFGDLGDGVHTGKAEDPRMTLIEVKADYIAYWLSTSTKLGFLKEIAEANLTGKVATTGVNRELKQSEIEQARQQK
;
A
#
# COMPACT_ATOMS: atom_id res chain seq x y z
N MET A 1 -57.58 -42.31 8.11
CA MET A 1 -57.94 -43.24 7.02
C MET A 1 -56.89 -43.14 5.92
N SER A 2 -56.41 -44.30 5.49
CA SER A 2 -55.61 -44.63 4.30
C SER A 2 -54.19 -44.07 4.14
N ALA A 3 -53.24 -44.97 4.36
CA ALA A 3 -51.92 -45.01 3.72
C ALA A 3 -52.02 -45.44 2.24
N ILE A 4 -50.92 -45.31 1.48
CA ILE A 4 -50.35 -46.16 0.39
C ILE A 4 -49.33 -45.24 -0.35
N ARG A 5 -48.00 -45.32 -0.17
CA ARG A 5 -46.97 -46.33 -0.48
C ARG A 5 -46.57 -46.41 -1.97
N THR A 6 -45.24 -46.35 -2.20
CA THR A 6 -44.45 -46.83 -3.37
C THR A 6 -44.49 -45.95 -4.63
N SER A 7 -43.40 -45.66 -5.35
CA SER A 7 -42.29 -46.53 -5.77
C SER A 7 -41.09 -45.71 -6.28
N LEU A 8 -39.88 -46.11 -5.88
CA LEU A 8 -38.60 -45.67 -6.47
C LEU A 8 -38.35 -46.41 -7.78
N ARG A 9 -37.95 -45.70 -8.85
CA ARG A 9 -37.31 -46.28 -10.03
C ARG A 9 -35.93 -45.68 -10.24
N THR A 10 -34.92 -46.43 -9.82
CA THR A 10 -33.52 -46.27 -10.17
C THR A 10 -33.32 -46.65 -11.64
N SER A 11 -32.80 -45.73 -12.47
CA SER A 11 -32.40 -46.02 -13.84
C SER A 11 -30.87 -46.02 -13.93
N THR A 12 -30.29 -47.21 -13.90
CA THR A 12 -28.85 -47.43 -14.07
C THR A 12 -28.56 -47.47 -15.58
N ARG A 13 -28.01 -46.38 -16.13
CA ARG A 13 -27.59 -46.32 -17.54
C ARG A 13 -26.12 -46.76 -17.64
N ILE A 14 -25.90 -47.99 -18.08
CA ILE A 14 -24.58 -48.56 -18.38
C ILE A 14 -24.04 -47.89 -19.66
N LEU A 15 -22.99 -47.08 -19.55
CA LEU A 15 -22.22 -46.61 -20.70
C LEU A 15 -21.30 -47.74 -21.18
N ARG A 16 -21.49 -48.20 -22.43
CA ARG A 16 -20.54 -49.06 -23.13
C ARG A 16 -19.37 -48.22 -23.64
N LEU A 17 -18.14 -48.60 -23.27
CA LEU A 17 -16.91 -48.09 -23.86
C LEU A 17 -16.81 -48.57 -25.33
N ASN A 18 -16.71 -47.63 -26.26
CA ASN A 18 -16.25 -47.91 -27.62
C ASN A 18 -14.74 -47.64 -27.70
N THR A 19 -13.96 -48.66 -28.03
CA THR A 19 -12.52 -48.57 -28.33
C THR A 19 -12.29 -48.05 -29.76
N PRO A 20 -11.60 -46.92 -29.97
CA PRO A 20 -11.16 -46.53 -31.30
C PRO A 20 -9.87 -47.26 -31.73
N LYS A 21 -9.87 -47.69 -33.01
CA LYS A 21 -8.76 -48.31 -33.75
C LYS A 21 -7.50 -47.44 -33.77
N ALA A 22 -6.33 -48.08 -33.67
CA ALA A 22 -5.02 -47.46 -33.81
C ALA A 22 -4.75 -46.94 -35.24
N ILE A 23 -4.23 -45.72 -35.35
CA ILE A 23 -3.75 -45.08 -36.58
C ILE A 23 -2.21 -45.03 -36.49
N PRO A 24 -1.44 -45.50 -37.51
CA PRO A 24 0.01 -45.43 -37.46
C PRO A 24 0.48 -44.00 -37.73
N THR A 25 1.16 -43.38 -36.76
CA THR A 25 1.76 -42.05 -36.92
C THR A 25 3.25 -42.20 -37.19
N THR A 26 3.66 -41.87 -38.41
CA THR A 26 5.07 -41.81 -38.83
C THR A 26 5.75 -40.62 -38.17
N THR A 27 6.68 -40.87 -37.25
CA THR A 27 7.42 -39.82 -36.54
C THR A 27 8.63 -39.39 -37.38
N ARG A 28 8.63 -38.17 -37.93
CA ARG A 28 9.81 -37.54 -38.55
C ARG A 28 10.56 -36.74 -37.47
N THR A 29 11.65 -37.28 -36.96
CA THR A 29 12.54 -36.58 -36.02
C THR A 29 13.32 -35.51 -36.79
N THR A 30 12.99 -34.23 -36.55
CA THR A 30 13.81 -33.10 -37.01
C THR A 30 14.67 -32.63 -35.84
N THR A 31 15.95 -33.00 -35.82
CA THR A 31 16.90 -32.54 -34.80
C THR A 31 17.23 -31.07 -35.08
N ARG A 32 16.62 -30.15 -34.31
CA ARG A 32 17.07 -28.75 -34.25
C ARG A 32 18.15 -28.64 -33.18
N THR A 33 19.38 -28.40 -33.62
CA THR A 33 20.51 -28.03 -32.76
C THR A 33 20.30 -26.61 -32.25
N PHE A 34 20.07 -26.45 -30.95
CA PHE A 34 20.09 -25.15 -30.28
C PHE A 34 21.53 -24.85 -29.86
N HIS A 35 22.13 -23.80 -30.44
CA HIS A 35 23.37 -23.23 -29.93
C HIS A 35 23.05 -22.32 -28.74
N ALA A 36 23.22 -22.84 -27.52
CA ALA A 36 23.22 -22.03 -26.30
C ALA A 36 24.64 -21.49 -26.07
N THR A 37 24.90 -20.25 -26.47
CA THR A 37 26.08 -19.49 -26.04
C THR A 37 25.64 -18.15 -25.46
N SER A 38 25.09 -18.22 -24.25
CA SER A 38 25.24 -17.15 -23.28
C SER A 38 25.70 -17.83 -22.00
N THR A 39 27.00 -17.82 -21.77
CA THR A 39 27.56 -18.20 -20.48
C THR A 39 27.05 -17.17 -19.47
N PHE A 40 26.07 -17.58 -18.67
CA PHE A 40 25.62 -16.82 -17.50
C PHE A 40 26.83 -16.64 -16.57
N LYS A 41 27.53 -15.52 -16.71
CA LYS A 41 28.68 -15.18 -15.89
C LYS A 41 28.14 -14.74 -14.54
N MET A 42 28.24 -15.62 -13.55
CA MET A 42 27.95 -15.28 -12.16
C MET A 42 28.78 -14.03 -11.80
N PRO A 43 28.16 -12.95 -11.30
CA PRO A 43 28.93 -11.82 -10.77
C PRO A 43 29.85 -12.33 -9.65
N GLU A 44 31.03 -11.72 -9.53
CA GLU A 44 32.01 -12.11 -8.51
C GLU A 44 31.36 -12.08 -7.12
N PRO A 45 31.60 -13.10 -6.27
CA PRO A 45 31.06 -13.13 -4.93
C PRO A 45 31.64 -11.96 -4.11
N LEU A 46 30.76 -11.15 -3.53
CA LEU A 46 31.14 -10.02 -2.67
C LEU A 46 31.91 -10.55 -1.45
N LYS A 47 33.04 -9.93 -1.12
CA LYS A 47 33.78 -10.21 0.13
C LYS A 47 33.13 -9.47 1.28
N SER A 48 33.24 -10.01 2.49
CA SER A 48 32.66 -9.40 3.71
C SER A 48 33.16 -7.97 3.97
N THR A 49 34.39 -7.65 3.57
CA THR A 49 34.98 -6.30 3.68
C THR A 49 34.37 -5.29 2.71
N ASP A 50 33.71 -5.76 1.66
CA ASP A 50 33.16 -4.94 0.58
C ASP A 50 31.65 -4.71 0.76
N ILE A 51 31.06 -5.27 1.84
CA ILE A 51 29.64 -5.14 2.17
C ILE A 51 29.40 -3.82 2.94
N ASN A 52 28.59 -2.95 2.34
CA ASN A 52 28.09 -1.72 2.96
C ASN A 52 26.66 -1.44 2.48
N SER A 53 26.05 -0.33 2.92
CA SER A 53 24.66 0.05 2.58
C SER A 53 24.39 0.18 1.07
N SER A 54 25.42 0.37 0.25
CA SER A 54 25.30 0.49 -1.21
C SER A 54 25.60 -0.79 -1.97
N THR A 55 26.37 -1.72 -1.40
CA THR A 55 26.85 -2.94 -2.06
C THR A 55 26.20 -4.22 -1.53
N ASP A 56 25.63 -4.20 -0.33
CA ASP A 56 24.96 -5.34 0.27
C ASP A 56 23.72 -5.75 -0.58
N PRO A 57 23.65 -6.98 -1.12
CA PRO A 57 22.54 -7.41 -1.96
C PRO A 57 21.19 -7.41 -1.25
N SER A 58 21.14 -7.58 0.07
CA SER A 58 19.90 -7.55 0.86
C SER A 58 19.30 -6.15 0.97
N VAL A 59 20.12 -5.11 0.80
CA VAL A 59 19.71 -3.71 0.80
C VAL A 59 19.58 -3.20 -0.63
N ALA A 60 20.64 -3.32 -1.42
CA ALA A 60 20.76 -2.71 -2.74
C ALA A 60 19.73 -3.23 -3.75
N ARG A 61 19.34 -4.51 -3.67
CA ARG A 61 18.33 -5.10 -4.58
C ARG A 61 16.90 -4.65 -4.29
N GLN A 62 16.64 -4.11 -3.10
CA GLN A 62 15.31 -3.64 -2.76
C GLN A 62 15.03 -2.24 -3.32
N TYR A 63 16.06 -1.40 -3.52
CA TYR A 63 15.88 -0.05 -4.03
C TYR A 63 15.67 -0.03 -5.53
N ASP A 64 14.56 0.56 -5.95
CA ASP A 64 14.25 0.74 -7.36
C ASP A 64 14.90 2.02 -7.89
N ARG A 65 15.76 1.85 -8.89
CA ARG A 65 16.49 2.93 -9.59
C ARG A 65 16.09 3.07 -11.05
N GLU A 66 15.20 2.21 -11.53
CA GLU A 66 14.89 2.06 -12.95
C GLU A 66 13.52 2.62 -13.30
N THR A 67 12.57 2.58 -12.36
CA THR A 67 11.22 3.08 -12.62
C THR A 67 11.22 4.60 -12.78
N PRO A 68 10.63 5.13 -13.88
CA PRO A 68 10.46 6.57 -14.08
C PRO A 68 9.69 7.26 -12.94
N THR A 69 10.10 8.49 -12.59
CA THR A 69 9.57 9.26 -11.46
C THR A 69 8.05 9.45 -11.49
N ASP A 70 7.47 9.71 -12.66
CA ASP A 70 6.02 9.84 -12.86
C ASP A 70 5.27 8.56 -12.45
N LYS A 71 5.82 7.40 -12.82
CA LYS A 71 5.29 6.12 -12.38
C LYS A 71 5.48 5.90 -10.88
N GLN A 72 6.60 6.30 -10.31
CA GLN A 72 6.81 6.22 -8.86
C GLN A 72 5.79 7.08 -8.09
N ILE A 73 5.49 8.28 -8.57
CA ILE A 73 4.47 9.18 -8.00
C ILE A 73 3.08 8.52 -8.11
N SER A 74 2.72 8.01 -9.29
CA SER A 74 1.43 7.36 -9.53
C SER A 74 1.23 6.13 -8.64
N ASP A 75 2.25 5.28 -8.51
CA ASP A 75 2.20 4.09 -7.65
C ASP A 75 2.05 4.46 -6.17
N PHE A 76 2.76 5.49 -5.70
CA PHE A 76 2.60 6.01 -4.34
C PHE A 76 1.18 6.53 -4.09
N PHE A 77 0.60 7.28 -5.04
CA PHE A 77 -0.76 7.78 -4.93
C PHE A 77 -1.77 6.64 -4.83
N GLY A 78 -1.63 5.60 -5.66
CA GLY A 78 -2.47 4.41 -5.60
C GLY A 78 -2.36 3.69 -4.26
N LEU A 79 -1.14 3.53 -3.74
CA LEU A 79 -0.89 2.94 -2.42
C LEU A 79 -1.59 3.77 -1.33
N ALA A 80 -1.34 5.06 -1.27
CA ALA A 80 -1.89 5.95 -0.24
C ALA A 80 -3.43 6.00 -0.31
N ASP A 81 -4.03 6.08 -1.50
CA ASP A 81 -5.49 6.11 -1.65
C ASP A 81 -6.18 4.81 -1.27
N SER A 82 -5.49 3.68 -1.43
CA SER A 82 -6.01 2.37 -0.99
C SER A 82 -6.11 2.27 0.53
N LEU A 83 -5.35 3.09 1.27
CA LEU A 83 -5.26 3.05 2.72
C LEU A 83 -6.00 4.22 3.35
N LYS A 84 -7.14 3.94 3.99
CA LYS A 84 -8.04 4.97 4.53
C LYS A 84 -7.58 5.56 5.87
N THR A 85 -6.62 4.91 6.52
CA THR A 85 -6.13 5.28 7.84
C THR A 85 -4.60 5.25 7.84
N CYS A 86 -3.99 6.22 8.48
CA CYS A 86 -2.56 6.26 8.75
C CYS A 86 -2.30 6.51 10.24
N LEU A 87 -1.08 6.26 10.69
CA LEU A 87 -0.59 6.76 11.97
C LEU A 87 0.01 8.16 11.76
N MET A 88 -0.58 9.16 12.39
CA MET A 88 -0.01 10.52 12.44
C MET A 88 0.84 10.66 13.70
N THR A 89 2.13 10.89 13.50
CA THR A 89 3.12 11.08 14.56
C THR A 89 3.44 12.56 14.70
N THR A 90 3.21 13.11 15.89
CA THR A 90 3.62 14.48 16.27
C THR A 90 4.69 14.43 17.35
N HIS A 91 5.44 15.51 17.53
CA HIS A 91 6.44 15.62 18.62
C HIS A 91 5.83 16.27 19.85
N ARG A 92 5.73 15.52 20.95
CA ARG A 92 5.24 16.03 22.22
C ARG A 92 6.39 16.49 23.10
N PRO A 93 6.42 17.76 23.54
CA PRO A 93 7.43 18.26 24.47
C PRO A 93 7.53 17.39 25.73
N GLY A 94 8.75 16.99 26.09
CA GLY A 94 9.03 16.16 27.27
C GLY A 94 8.69 14.67 27.14
N VAL A 95 8.05 14.25 26.04
CA VAL A 95 7.68 12.83 25.81
C VAL A 95 8.40 12.26 24.58
N GLY A 96 8.49 13.02 23.49
CA GLY A 96 9.00 12.56 22.20
C GLY A 96 7.90 12.29 21.18
N PRO A 97 8.16 11.45 20.15
CA PRO A 97 7.18 11.15 19.11
C PRO A 97 5.96 10.41 19.67
N VAL A 98 4.76 10.87 19.31
CA VAL A 98 3.49 10.23 19.69
C VAL A 98 2.64 10.00 18.44
N SER A 99 2.43 8.72 18.12
CA SER A 99 1.61 8.29 16.99
C SER A 99 0.16 8.02 17.39
N ARG A 100 -0.76 8.20 16.45
CA ARG A 100 -2.18 7.88 16.61
C ARG A 100 -2.84 7.65 15.26
N SER A 101 -3.81 6.74 15.22
CA SER A 101 -4.61 6.51 14.02
C SER A 101 -5.39 7.75 13.64
N MET A 102 -5.34 8.11 12.35
CA MET A 102 -6.08 9.21 11.74
C MET A 102 -6.67 8.73 10.43
N ALA A 103 -7.96 9.00 10.21
CA ALA A 103 -8.61 8.76 8.92
C ALA A 103 -8.21 9.85 7.93
N VAL A 104 -7.70 9.47 6.76
CA VAL A 104 -7.37 10.40 5.69
C VAL A 104 -8.66 10.89 5.07
N ALA A 105 -8.95 12.19 5.18
CA ALA A 105 -10.15 12.76 4.57
C ALA A 105 -10.01 12.85 3.05
N LYS A 106 -8.83 13.29 2.59
CA LYS A 106 -8.47 13.36 1.17
C LYS A 106 -6.97 13.43 0.99
N ARG A 107 -6.44 12.76 -0.03
CA ARG A 107 -5.12 13.03 -0.57
C ARG A 107 -5.25 14.07 -1.69
N ASN A 108 -4.40 15.09 -1.67
CA ASN A 108 -4.35 16.16 -2.68
C ASN A 108 -2.95 16.21 -3.29
N GLY A 109 -2.75 15.54 -4.42
CA GLY A 109 -1.41 15.28 -4.94
C GLY A 109 -0.58 14.50 -3.91
N PRO A 110 0.63 14.94 -3.53
CA PRO A 110 1.42 14.30 -2.48
C PRO A 110 1.02 14.70 -1.04
N ASP A 111 0.07 15.62 -0.88
CA ASP A 111 -0.32 16.20 0.40
C ASP A 111 -1.58 15.53 0.96
N PHE A 112 -1.82 15.65 2.27
CA PHE A 112 -2.88 14.94 2.97
C PHE A 112 -3.74 15.87 3.82
N LEU A 113 -5.05 15.70 3.73
CA LEU A 113 -6.05 16.47 4.48
C LEU A 113 -6.74 15.57 5.50
N PHE A 114 -6.93 16.10 6.70
CA PHE A 114 -7.59 15.43 7.82
C PHE A 114 -8.60 16.37 8.47
N LEU A 115 -9.75 15.83 8.86
CA LEU A 115 -10.68 16.51 9.76
C LEU A 115 -10.40 16.07 11.20
N ALA A 116 -10.39 17.02 12.13
CA ALA A 116 -10.09 16.74 13.53
C ALA A 116 -10.84 17.69 14.47
N ASN A 117 -11.07 17.23 15.70
CA ASN A 117 -11.66 18.04 16.75
C ASN A 117 -10.58 18.89 17.44
N ALA A 118 -10.72 20.22 17.42
CA ALA A 118 -9.79 21.22 17.95
C ALA A 118 -9.29 20.95 19.38
N HIS A 119 -10.10 20.26 20.18
CA HIS A 119 -9.78 19.96 21.58
C HIS A 119 -8.87 18.74 21.77
N SER A 120 -8.36 18.15 20.69
CA SER A 120 -7.47 16.98 20.76
C SER A 120 -6.04 17.36 21.18
N ASN A 121 -5.40 16.54 22.03
CA ASN A 121 -4.00 16.75 22.48
C ASN A 121 -2.93 16.84 21.38
N LYS A 122 -3.27 16.53 20.12
CA LYS A 122 -2.34 16.68 19.00
C LYS A 122 -2.10 18.16 18.66
N PHE A 123 -3.06 19.04 18.95
CA PHE A 123 -2.95 20.46 18.61
C PHE A 123 -1.90 21.16 19.46
N SER A 124 -1.77 20.82 20.74
CA SER A 124 -0.67 21.32 21.58
C SER A 124 0.70 20.84 21.11
N ASP A 125 0.81 19.61 20.61
CA ASP A 125 2.02 19.11 19.97
C ASP A 125 2.33 19.96 18.70
N LEU A 126 1.32 20.12 17.83
CA LEU A 126 1.44 20.86 16.58
C LEU A 126 1.76 22.34 16.77
N ASP A 127 1.31 22.98 17.84
CA ASP A 127 1.61 24.39 18.12
C ASP A 127 3.07 24.62 18.49
N LYS A 128 3.78 23.58 18.95
CA LYS A 128 5.20 23.66 19.28
C LYS A 128 6.08 23.20 18.13
N ASP A 129 5.67 22.16 17.42
CA ASP A 129 6.39 21.64 16.25
C ASP A 129 5.39 21.22 15.17
N LYS A 130 5.50 21.87 14.01
CA LYS A 130 4.67 21.58 12.85
C LYS A 130 5.21 20.39 12.05
N THR A 131 6.41 19.88 12.35
CA THR A 131 6.99 18.69 11.72
C THR A 131 6.28 17.44 12.21
N ILE A 132 5.77 16.65 11.27
CA ILE A 132 5.05 15.40 11.55
C ILE A 132 5.49 14.28 10.61
N GLN A 133 5.12 13.06 10.97
CA GLN A 133 5.22 11.90 10.08
C GLN A 133 3.86 11.23 9.92
N LEU A 134 3.50 10.86 8.70
CA LEU A 134 2.39 9.96 8.40
C LEU A 134 2.96 8.59 8.04
N THR A 135 2.48 7.55 8.71
CA THR A 135 2.89 6.17 8.45
C THR A 135 1.69 5.35 8.02
N PHE A 136 1.81 4.72 6.86
CA PHE A 136 0.85 3.78 6.32
C PHE A 136 1.43 2.37 6.36
N GLN A 137 0.61 1.39 6.71
CA GLN A 137 0.98 -0.02 6.70
C GLN A 137 -0.23 -0.86 6.30
N ASP A 138 -0.05 -1.74 5.33
CA ASP A 138 -0.99 -2.80 5.00
C ASP A 138 -0.38 -4.15 5.37
N SER A 139 -0.98 -4.85 6.32
CA SER A 139 -0.55 -6.20 6.72
C SER A 139 -0.95 -7.27 5.69
N SER A 140 -1.86 -6.99 4.76
CA SER A 140 -2.28 -7.92 3.72
C SER A 140 -1.28 -7.97 2.57
N SER A 141 -0.92 -6.81 2.02
CA SER A 141 0.05 -6.69 0.91
C SER A 141 1.50 -6.50 1.37
N GLN A 142 1.72 -6.20 2.66
CA GLN A 142 2.99 -5.73 3.22
C GLN A 142 3.43 -4.33 2.75
N ASN A 143 2.62 -3.66 1.92
CA ASN A 143 2.87 -2.30 1.49
C ASN A 143 2.97 -1.34 2.68
N TRP A 144 3.90 -0.40 2.61
CA TRP A 144 4.01 0.65 3.61
C TRP A 144 4.49 1.95 2.99
N ALA A 145 4.18 3.06 3.64
CA ALA A 145 4.71 4.36 3.29
C ALA A 145 5.01 5.17 4.56
N SER A 146 6.08 5.94 4.52
CA SER A 146 6.48 6.91 5.52
C SER A 146 6.60 8.28 4.85
N ILE A 147 5.80 9.23 5.29
CA ILE A 147 5.76 10.58 4.75
C ILE A 147 6.18 11.53 5.86
N THR A 148 7.29 12.23 5.68
CA THR A 148 7.66 13.35 6.54
C THR A 148 7.15 14.64 5.92
N GLY A 149 6.61 15.53 6.73
CA GLY A 149 6.07 16.79 6.23
C GLY A 149 5.74 17.78 7.32
N LYS A 150 5.14 18.90 6.90
CA LYS A 150 4.71 19.98 7.79
C LYS A 150 3.20 20.09 7.82
N ALA A 151 2.65 20.15 9.03
CA ALA A 151 1.24 20.35 9.27
C ALA A 151 0.89 21.85 9.30
N THR A 152 -0.18 22.22 8.61
CA THR A 152 -0.89 23.50 8.76
C THR A 152 -2.27 23.19 9.33
N VAL A 153 -2.68 23.95 10.36
CA VAL A 153 -4.00 23.81 10.97
C VAL A 153 -4.81 25.04 10.62
N THR A 154 -6.05 24.83 10.18
CA THR A 154 -7.02 25.91 9.98
C THR A 154 -8.24 25.68 10.85
N ASP A 155 -8.93 26.77 11.19
CA ASP A 155 -10.18 26.71 11.93
C ASP A 155 -11.36 26.26 11.04
N ASN A 156 -12.56 26.29 11.60
CA ASN A 156 -13.78 25.86 10.95
C ASN A 156 -14.19 26.71 9.72
N SER A 157 -13.59 27.89 9.54
CA SER A 157 -13.89 28.77 8.39
C SER A 157 -13.29 28.28 7.07
N ASP A 158 -12.38 27.29 7.10
CA ASP A 158 -11.78 26.75 5.88
C ASP A 158 -12.85 26.05 5.01
N PRO A 159 -13.07 26.49 3.75
CA PRO A 159 -14.13 25.96 2.90
C PRO A 159 -13.94 24.48 2.56
N ARG A 160 -12.71 23.95 2.62
CA ARG A 160 -12.42 22.53 2.35
C ARG A 160 -13.08 21.62 3.39
N ILE A 161 -13.38 22.12 4.59
CA ILE A 161 -14.11 21.34 5.61
C ILE A 161 -15.49 20.92 5.09
N LYS A 162 -16.19 21.81 4.38
CA LYS A 162 -17.51 21.50 3.79
C LYS A 162 -17.42 20.45 2.70
N GLU A 163 -16.34 20.44 1.92
CA GLU A 163 -16.10 19.44 0.88
C GLU A 163 -15.77 18.06 1.46
N LEU A 164 -15.10 18.03 2.61
CA LEU A 164 -14.57 16.81 3.23
C LEU A 164 -15.52 16.20 4.27
N ASN A 165 -16.38 17.01 4.89
CA ASN A 165 -17.35 16.53 5.88
C ASN A 165 -18.34 15.57 5.21
N ASN A 166 -18.52 14.43 5.84
CA ASN A 166 -19.43 13.38 5.39
C ASN A 166 -19.98 12.63 6.61
N PRO A 167 -20.99 11.75 6.46
CA PRO A 167 -21.58 11.04 7.59
C PRO A 167 -20.56 10.23 8.41
N PHE A 168 -19.51 9.69 7.79
CA PHE A 168 -18.46 8.96 8.50
C PHE A 168 -17.62 9.89 9.37
N ALA A 169 -17.22 11.07 8.87
CA ALA A 169 -16.52 12.06 9.66
C ALA A 169 -17.39 12.61 10.81
N ALA A 170 -18.67 12.91 10.52
CA ALA A 170 -19.62 13.43 11.49
C ALA A 170 -19.89 12.48 12.67
N ALA A 171 -19.87 11.16 12.42
CA ALA A 171 -20.09 10.13 13.44
C ALA A 171 -19.09 10.22 14.63
N TRP A 172 -17.91 10.79 14.42
CA TRP A 172 -16.90 10.94 15.48
C TRP A 172 -17.08 12.20 16.34
N PHE A 173 -17.92 13.14 15.92
CA PHE A 173 -18.16 14.39 16.65
C PHE A 173 -19.42 14.32 17.52
N GLY A 174 -20.44 13.58 17.05
CA GLY A 174 -21.75 13.50 17.67
C GLY A 174 -22.52 14.84 17.61
N ASP A 175 -23.84 14.75 17.69
CA ASP A 175 -24.72 15.90 17.83
C ASP A 175 -25.03 16.09 19.33
N LEU A 176 -24.75 17.29 19.87
CA LEU A 176 -25.05 17.62 21.27
C LEU A 176 -26.48 18.11 21.49
N GLY A 177 -27.27 18.32 20.42
CA GLY A 177 -28.67 18.76 20.48
C GLY A 177 -28.84 20.24 20.81
N ASP A 178 -27.78 21.03 20.81
CA ASP A 178 -27.79 22.47 21.11
C ASP A 178 -27.90 23.37 19.86
N GLY A 179 -27.98 22.75 18.67
CA GLY A 179 -28.06 23.44 17.38
C GLY A 179 -26.74 24.02 16.88
N VAL A 180 -25.64 23.90 17.63
CA VAL A 180 -24.31 24.43 17.29
C VAL A 180 -23.32 23.27 17.07
N HIS A 181 -23.26 22.34 18.00
CA HIS A 181 -22.35 21.20 17.99
C HIS A 181 -23.01 19.98 17.35
N THR A 182 -23.23 20.07 16.04
CA THR A 182 -24.02 19.09 15.28
C THR A 182 -23.20 17.97 14.66
N GLY A 183 -21.87 18.04 14.73
CA GLY A 183 -20.92 17.15 14.01
C GLY A 183 -20.85 17.37 12.50
N LYS A 184 -21.64 18.29 11.96
CA LYS A 184 -21.62 18.70 10.54
C LYS A 184 -20.46 19.66 10.26
N ALA A 185 -20.32 20.08 9.02
CA ALA A 185 -19.23 20.95 8.59
C ALA A 185 -19.14 22.26 9.38
N GLU A 186 -20.26 22.80 9.83
CA GLU A 186 -20.37 24.05 10.59
C GLU A 186 -20.10 23.89 12.10
N ASP A 187 -19.83 22.66 12.56
CA ASP A 187 -19.52 22.43 13.97
C ASP A 187 -18.21 23.14 14.34
N PRO A 188 -18.21 24.08 15.31
CA PRO A 188 -17.03 24.90 15.61
C PRO A 188 -15.86 24.09 16.18
N ARG A 189 -16.10 22.85 16.62
CA ARG A 189 -15.04 21.92 17.05
C ARG A 189 -14.25 21.39 15.87
N MET A 190 -14.79 21.42 14.65
CA MET A 190 -14.18 20.82 13.47
C MET A 190 -13.11 21.73 12.87
N THR A 191 -11.91 21.16 12.71
CA THR A 191 -10.72 21.82 12.17
C THR A 191 -10.15 20.97 11.04
N LEU A 192 -9.40 21.63 10.15
CA LEU A 192 -8.66 20.96 9.09
C LEU A 192 -7.17 20.93 9.45
N ILE A 193 -6.56 19.78 9.24
CA ILE A 193 -5.10 19.62 9.25
C ILE A 193 -4.69 19.28 7.82
N GLU A 194 -3.84 20.12 7.23
CA GLU A 194 -3.17 19.85 5.97
C GLU A 194 -1.72 19.49 6.25
N VAL A 195 -1.29 18.33 5.77
CA VAL A 195 0.11 17.88 5.83
C VAL A 195 0.70 18.03 4.44
N LYS A 196 1.67 18.93 4.32
CA LYS A 196 2.48 19.07 3.11
C LYS A 196 3.70 18.17 3.19
N ALA A 197 3.81 17.20 2.28
CA ALA A 197 4.92 16.26 2.25
C ALA A 197 6.25 16.94 1.84
N ASP A 198 7.32 16.63 2.55
CA ASP A 198 8.68 17.08 2.23
C ASP A 198 9.58 15.91 1.80
N TYR A 199 9.26 14.71 2.27
CA TYR A 199 9.94 13.47 1.93
C TYR A 199 8.97 12.29 2.02
N ILE A 200 9.06 11.37 1.05
CA ILE A 200 8.25 10.15 1.02
C ILE A 200 9.19 8.97 0.79
N ALA A 201 9.10 7.96 1.65
CA ALA A 201 9.65 6.63 1.38
C ALA A 201 8.52 5.62 1.39
N TYR A 202 8.51 4.68 0.48
CA TYR A 202 7.49 3.63 0.45
C TYR A 202 8.02 2.34 -0.13
N TRP A 203 7.47 1.24 0.36
CA TRP A 203 7.67 -0.07 -0.21
C TRP A 203 6.39 -0.58 -0.85
N LEU A 204 6.53 -1.06 -2.08
CA LEU A 204 5.44 -1.58 -2.89
C LEU A 204 5.73 -3.04 -3.25
N SER A 205 4.84 -3.93 -2.83
CA SER A 205 4.86 -5.33 -3.27
C SER A 205 4.61 -5.39 -4.77
N THR A 206 5.49 -6.09 -5.50
CA THR A 206 5.36 -6.35 -6.93
C THR A 206 4.92 -7.79 -7.20
N SER A 207 4.74 -8.59 -6.15
CA SER A 207 4.41 -10.00 -6.21
C SER A 207 3.00 -10.27 -5.64
N THR A 208 2.33 -11.28 -6.19
CA THR A 208 1.11 -11.82 -5.57
C THR A 208 1.48 -12.55 -4.28
N LYS A 209 0.53 -12.77 -3.36
CA LYS A 209 0.78 -13.52 -2.11
C LYS A 209 1.44 -14.88 -2.33
N LEU A 210 1.05 -15.59 -3.39
CA LEU A 210 1.64 -16.88 -3.75
C LEU A 210 3.04 -16.71 -4.36
N GLY A 211 3.23 -15.68 -5.20
CA GLY A 211 4.54 -15.31 -5.73
C GLY A 211 5.54 -14.98 -4.62
N PHE A 212 5.11 -14.17 -3.64
CA PHE A 212 5.88 -13.80 -2.46
C PHE A 212 6.40 -15.03 -1.71
N LEU A 213 5.51 -15.99 -1.39
CA LEU A 213 5.89 -17.21 -0.68
C LEU A 213 6.84 -18.10 -1.52
N LYS A 214 6.60 -18.21 -2.82
CA LYS A 214 7.47 -18.97 -3.73
C LYS A 214 8.88 -18.38 -3.75
N GLU A 215 8.98 -17.07 -3.85
CA GLU A 215 10.27 -16.37 -3.92
C GLU A 215 11.07 -16.51 -2.62
N ILE A 216 10.40 -16.44 -1.47
CA ILE A 216 11.04 -16.74 -0.18
C ILE A 216 11.55 -18.18 -0.12
N ALA A 217 10.75 -19.14 -0.57
CA ALA A 217 11.17 -20.54 -0.58
C ALA A 217 12.39 -20.75 -1.48
N GLU A 218 12.41 -20.16 -2.68
CA GLU A 218 13.55 -20.21 -3.60
C GLU A 218 14.79 -19.53 -3.00
N ALA A 219 14.64 -18.36 -2.37
CA ALA A 219 15.72 -17.64 -1.70
C ALA A 219 16.37 -18.50 -0.60
N ASN A 220 15.56 -19.13 0.25
CA ASN A 220 16.06 -20.00 1.32
C ASN A 220 16.77 -21.25 0.79
N LEU A 221 16.30 -21.82 -0.33
CA LEU A 221 16.92 -23.00 -0.95
C LEU A 221 18.21 -22.66 -1.71
N THR A 222 18.26 -21.48 -2.33
CA THR A 222 19.37 -21.08 -3.22
C THR A 222 20.40 -20.16 -2.56
N GLY A 223 20.11 -19.62 -1.38
CA GLY A 223 20.91 -18.60 -0.70
C GLY A 223 20.86 -17.21 -1.37
N LYS A 224 19.96 -17.00 -2.35
CA LYS A 224 19.75 -15.70 -3.01
C LYS A 224 18.87 -14.80 -2.16
N VAL A 225 18.93 -13.49 -2.42
CA VAL A 225 18.02 -12.50 -1.85
C VAL A 225 16.68 -12.53 -2.59
N ALA A 226 15.58 -12.69 -1.84
CA ALA A 226 14.23 -12.53 -2.36
C ALA A 226 13.94 -11.06 -2.69
N THR A 227 13.35 -10.80 -3.86
CA THR A 227 13.00 -9.48 -4.40
C THR A 227 11.48 -9.40 -4.63
N THR A 228 10.72 -9.40 -3.54
CA THR A 228 9.25 -9.51 -3.55
C THR A 228 8.53 -8.17 -3.78
N GLY A 229 9.28 -7.08 -3.82
CA GLY A 229 8.80 -5.72 -3.96
C GLY A 229 9.95 -4.73 -4.10
N VAL A 230 9.61 -3.44 -4.12
CA VAL A 230 10.55 -2.35 -4.36
C VAL A 230 10.40 -1.25 -3.30
N ASN A 231 11.52 -0.73 -2.83
CA ASN A 231 11.63 0.45 -2.00
C ASN A 231 11.93 1.66 -2.89
N ARG A 232 11.20 2.75 -2.68
CA ARG A 232 11.31 3.99 -3.46
C ARG A 232 11.24 5.20 -2.55
N GLU A 233 11.89 6.26 -3.01
CA GLU A 233 11.97 7.53 -2.30
C GLU A 233 11.61 8.66 -3.26
N LEU A 234 10.71 9.54 -2.83
CA LEU A 234 10.44 10.82 -3.50
C LEU A 234 11.03 11.91 -2.62
N LYS A 235 11.99 12.67 -3.18
CA LYS A 235 12.59 13.81 -2.51
C LYS A 235 11.81 15.07 -2.89
N GLN A 236 12.22 16.18 -2.31
CA GLN A 236 11.52 17.45 -2.43
C GLN A 236 11.26 17.86 -3.89
N SER A 237 12.22 17.67 -4.80
CA SER A 237 12.07 17.98 -6.24
C SER A 237 10.94 17.18 -6.90
N GLU A 238 10.88 15.87 -6.66
CA GLU A 238 9.85 15.01 -7.25
C GLU A 238 8.48 15.28 -6.62
N ILE A 239 8.45 15.60 -5.33
CA ILE A 239 7.22 15.98 -4.62
C ILE A 239 6.67 17.32 -5.15
N GLU A 240 7.53 18.30 -5.37
CA GLU A 240 7.13 19.58 -5.97
C GLU A 240 6.62 19.41 -7.40
N GLN A 241 7.27 18.55 -8.20
CA GLN A 241 6.76 18.16 -9.51
C GLN A 241 5.37 17.51 -9.40
N ALA A 242 5.17 16.61 -8.44
CA ALA A 242 3.89 15.94 -8.22
C ALA A 242 2.76 16.93 -7.84
N ARG A 243 3.07 18.05 -7.17
CA ARG A 243 2.07 19.10 -6.88
C ARG A 243 1.64 19.90 -8.11
N GLN A 244 2.48 19.95 -9.14
CA GLN A 244 2.20 20.68 -10.38
C GLN A 244 1.37 19.86 -11.37
N GLN A 245 1.38 18.53 -11.22
CA GLN A 245 0.54 17.60 -11.97
C GLN A 245 -0.89 17.62 -11.39
N LYS A 246 -1.70 18.60 -11.81
CA LYS A 246 -3.13 18.66 -11.47
C LYS A 246 -3.98 17.97 -12.54
#